data_AF-A0A9P0GG21-F1
#
_entry.id   AF-A0A9P0GG21-F1
#
_cell.length_a   1.000
_cell.length_b   1.000
_cell.length_c   1.000
_cell.angle_alpha   90.00
_cell.angle_beta   90.00
_cell.angle_gamma   90.00
#
_symmetry.space_group_name_H-M   'P 1'
#
loop_
_entity.id
_entity.type
_entity.pdbx_description
1 polymer ?
#
loop_
_entity_poly.entity_id
_entity_poly.type
_entity_poly.pdbx_seq_one_letter_code
_entity_poly.pdbx_strand_id
1 'polypeptide(L)'
;MRVHLHNDVDSGLYAELLLKIGDGCLEVDAEGYISLSRGFCDLVENDVDLIAHVFPELQQNLSCDQWLCARAILAPKNEVVNRINTDILKEVQGEMKEYLSMDTIMNTELSTSYSVEFLNSLELSGVPSHNIQLKLNVPVMLMRNLNSPLL
;
A
#
# COMPACT_ATOMS: atom_id res chain seq x y z
N MET A 1 9.11 -10.23 11.90
CA MET A 1 8.20 -10.12 13.05
C MET A 1 7.33 -11.37 13.05
N ARG A 2 7.40 -12.24 14.08
CA ARG A 2 6.56 -13.44 14.17
C ARG A 2 5.64 -13.28 15.40
N VAL A 3 4.35 -13.08 15.19
CA VAL A 3 3.37 -12.88 16.26
C VAL A 3 2.66 -14.21 16.49
N HIS A 4 2.87 -14.81 17.67
CA HIS A 4 2.09 -15.96 18.12
C HIS A 4 0.90 -15.42 18.91
N LEU A 5 -0.27 -15.30 18.26
CA LEU A 5 -1.52 -14.96 18.94
C LEU A 5 -1.92 -16.17 19.81
N HIS A 6 -1.66 -16.09 21.11
CA HIS A 6 -2.06 -17.15 22.04
C HIS A 6 -3.59 -17.25 22.05
N ASN A 7 -4.11 -18.47 21.87
CA ASN A 7 -5.53 -18.88 21.83
C ASN A 7 -6.27 -18.84 20.47
N ASP A 8 -5.58 -18.64 19.35
CA ASP A 8 -6.18 -18.84 18.03
C ASP A 8 -5.50 -20.02 17.29
N VAL A 9 -6.25 -21.11 17.12
CA VAL A 9 -5.78 -22.36 16.49
C VAL A 9 -5.41 -22.12 15.03
N ASP A 10 -6.16 -21.27 14.33
CA ASP A 10 -5.93 -20.99 12.90
C ASP A 10 -4.66 -20.16 12.71
N SER A 11 -4.44 -19.15 13.57
CA SER A 11 -3.17 -18.41 13.62
C SER A 11 -1.97 -19.31 13.90
N GLY A 12 -2.12 -20.33 14.77
CA GLY A 12 -1.08 -21.31 15.05
C GLY A 12 -0.71 -22.15 13.83
N LEU A 13 -1.72 -22.70 13.14
CA LEU A 13 -1.54 -23.48 11.91
C LEU A 13 -0.89 -22.64 10.80
N TYR A 14 -1.28 -21.37 10.66
CA TYR A 14 -0.71 -20.44 9.70
C TYR A 14 0.79 -20.20 9.98
N ALA A 15 1.16 -19.94 11.25
CA ALA A 15 2.54 -19.74 11.65
C ALA A 15 3.41 -20.99 11.43
N GLU A 16 2.88 -22.18 11.74
CA GLU A 16 3.57 -23.45 11.48
C GLU A 16 3.80 -23.69 9.97
N LEU A 17 2.82 -23.35 9.13
CA LEU A 17 3.01 -23.50 7.69
C LEU A 17 4.04 -22.50 7.14
N LEU A 18 4.05 -21.26 7.63
CA LEU A 18 5.10 -20.28 7.31
C LEU A 18 6.50 -20.77 7.72
N LEU A 19 6.62 -21.48 8.85
CA LEU A 19 7.87 -22.10 9.26
C LEU A 19 8.30 -23.18 8.27
N LYS A 20 7.40 -24.09 7.89
CA LYS A 20 7.70 -25.14 6.90
C LYS A 20 8.14 -24.56 5.56
N ILE A 21 7.56 -23.43 5.13
CA ILE A 21 7.99 -22.71 3.93
C ILE A 21 9.43 -22.20 4.11
N GLY A 22 9.72 -21.53 5.24
CA GLY A 22 11.05 -20.99 5.53
C GLY A 22 12.14 -22.06 5.70
N ASP A 23 11.78 -23.23 6.21
CA ASP A 23 12.67 -24.36 6.41
C ASP A 23 12.83 -25.23 5.15
N GLY A 24 12.13 -24.91 4.05
CA GLY A 24 12.21 -25.67 2.80
C GLY A 24 11.62 -27.08 2.90
N CYS A 25 10.67 -27.30 3.81
CA CYS A 25 10.06 -28.60 4.08
C CYS A 25 8.82 -28.87 3.22
N LEU A 26 8.44 -27.95 2.32
CA LEU A 26 7.34 -28.14 1.38
C LEU A 26 7.85 -28.67 0.05
N GLU A 27 7.10 -29.60 -0.53
CA GLU A 27 7.33 -30.10 -1.88
C GLU A 27 7.24 -28.95 -2.90
N VAL A 28 8.15 -28.98 -3.86
CA VAL A 28 8.19 -28.04 -4.99
C VAL A 28 7.88 -28.77 -6.28
N ASP A 29 7.24 -28.07 -7.22
CA ASP A 29 7.06 -28.58 -8.58
C ASP A 29 8.37 -28.56 -9.40
N ALA A 30 8.28 -28.96 -10.66
CA ALA A 30 9.44 -29.04 -11.56
C ALA A 30 10.08 -27.66 -11.83
N GLU A 31 9.32 -26.59 -11.62
CA GLU A 31 9.71 -25.20 -11.80
C GLU A 31 10.20 -24.55 -10.50
N GLY A 32 10.13 -25.27 -9.37
CA GLY A 32 10.62 -24.81 -8.06
C GLY A 32 9.60 -24.01 -7.25
N TYR A 33 8.32 -24.04 -7.61
CA TYR A 33 7.26 -23.37 -6.85
C TYR A 33 6.62 -24.30 -5.82
N ILE A 34 6.27 -23.73 -4.67
CA ILE A 34 5.46 -24.40 -3.66
C ILE A 34 3.97 -24.29 -3.99
N SER A 35 3.22 -25.37 -3.78
CA SER A 35 1.76 -25.33 -3.88
C SER A 35 1.14 -24.95 -2.54
N LEU A 36 0.46 -23.81 -2.48
CA LEU A 36 -0.28 -23.39 -1.30
C LEU A 36 -1.70 -23.97 -1.32
N SER A 37 -2.11 -24.64 -0.24
CA SER A 37 -3.46 -25.18 -0.11
C SER A 37 -4.50 -24.06 0.06
N ARG A 38 -5.74 -24.29 -0.37
CA ARG A 38 -6.86 -23.33 -0.24
C ARG A 38 -7.18 -22.90 1.21
N GLY A 39 -6.71 -23.63 2.21
CA GLY A 39 -6.85 -23.24 3.62
C GLY A 39 -5.80 -22.24 4.11
N PHE A 40 -4.78 -21.93 3.30
CA PHE A 40 -3.71 -21.01 3.68
C PHE A 40 -4.00 -19.57 3.29
N CYS A 41 -4.66 -19.37 2.15
CA CYS A 41 -5.08 -18.05 1.68
C CYS A 41 -6.33 -18.16 0.82
N ASP A 42 -7.15 -17.11 0.89
CA ASP A 42 -8.22 -16.88 -0.07
C ASP A 42 -7.61 -16.25 -1.33
N LEU A 43 -7.70 -17.00 -2.43
CA LEU A 43 -7.24 -16.53 -3.73
C LEU A 43 -8.32 -15.64 -4.36
N VAL A 44 -7.91 -14.46 -4.77
CA VAL A 44 -8.72 -13.50 -5.54
C VAL A 44 -8.14 -13.37 -6.95
N GLU A 45 -9.00 -13.19 -7.95
CA GLU A 45 -8.58 -13.18 -9.36
C GLU A 45 -7.98 -11.84 -9.79
N ASN A 46 -8.36 -10.75 -9.14
CA ASN A 46 -7.96 -9.40 -9.50
C ASN A 46 -8.00 -8.43 -8.30
N ASP A 47 -7.43 -7.24 -8.50
CA ASP A 47 -7.36 -6.19 -7.48
C ASP A 47 -8.74 -5.68 -7.05
N VAL A 48 -9.76 -5.71 -7.92
CA VAL A 48 -11.11 -5.24 -7.58
C VAL A 48 -11.76 -6.16 -6.55
N ASP A 49 -11.66 -7.48 -6.75
CA ASP A 49 -12.15 -8.46 -5.80
C ASP A 49 -11.38 -8.40 -4.48
N LEU A 50 -10.07 -8.15 -4.52
CA LEU A 50 -9.25 -7.91 -3.33
C LEU A 50 -9.74 -6.69 -2.54
N ILE A 51 -9.96 -5.56 -3.22
CA ILE A 51 -10.44 -4.32 -2.61
C ILE A 51 -11.82 -4.55 -1.99
N ALA A 52 -12.76 -5.17 -2.72
CA ALA A 52 -14.10 -5.45 -2.21
C ALA A 52 -14.10 -6.40 -1.01
N HIS A 53 -13.17 -7.36 -0.99
CA HIS A 53 -13.01 -8.30 0.12
C HIS A 53 -12.45 -7.62 1.38
N VAL A 54 -11.42 -6.78 1.24
CA VAL A 54 -10.78 -6.09 2.37
C VAL A 54 -11.62 -4.91 2.87
N PHE A 55 -12.21 -4.14 1.95
CA PHE A 55 -12.99 -2.94 2.20
C PHE A 55 -14.46 -3.09 1.76
N PRO A 56 -15.24 -4.00 2.37
CA PRO A 56 -16.64 -4.17 2.02
C PRO A 56 -17.44 -2.91 2.39
N GLU A 57 -18.43 -2.55 1.57
CA GLU A 57 -19.28 -1.37 1.83
C GLU A 57 -18.43 -0.10 2.06
N LEU A 58 -17.38 0.08 1.24
CA LEU A 58 -16.41 1.16 1.38
C LEU A 58 -17.10 2.52 1.59
N GLN A 59 -18.06 2.87 0.72
CA GLN A 59 -18.75 4.16 0.77
C GLN A 59 -19.45 4.43 2.10
N GLN A 60 -20.10 3.41 2.67
CA GLN A 60 -20.83 3.53 3.93
C GLN A 60 -19.89 3.70 5.11
N ASN A 61 -18.68 3.12 5.03
CA ASN A 61 -17.75 3.05 6.14
C ASN A 61 -16.61 4.08 6.10
N LEU A 62 -16.51 4.92 5.05
CA LEU A 62 -15.48 5.97 4.95
C LEU A 62 -15.47 6.96 6.13
N SER A 63 -16.59 7.13 6.84
CA SER A 63 -16.66 8.01 8.01
C SER A 63 -16.34 7.31 9.33
N CYS A 64 -15.97 6.03 9.31
CA CYS A 64 -15.71 5.22 10.50
C CYS A 64 -14.21 4.93 10.64
N ASP A 65 -13.52 5.75 11.44
CA ASP A 65 -12.08 5.64 11.68
C ASP A 65 -11.66 4.24 12.17
N GLN A 66 -12.40 3.67 13.11
CA GLN A 66 -12.10 2.34 13.65
C GLN A 66 -12.19 1.25 12.57
N TRP A 67 -13.12 1.39 11.64
CA TRP A 67 -13.30 0.44 10.54
C TRP A 67 -12.14 0.53 9.54
N LEU A 68 -11.72 1.76 9.20
CA LEU A 68 -10.59 2.03 8.31
C LEU A 68 -9.27 1.56 8.93
N CYS A 69 -9.04 1.84 10.22
CA CYS A 69 -7.81 1.44 10.92
C CYS A 69 -7.64 -0.07 11.11
N ALA A 70 -8.72 -0.84 11.04
CA ALA A 70 -8.68 -2.31 11.19
C ALA A 70 -8.26 -3.04 9.91
N ARG A 71 -8.04 -2.33 8.79
CA ARG A 71 -7.86 -2.90 7.45
C ARG A 71 -6.62 -2.33 6.77
N ALA A 72 -5.92 -3.18 6.04
CA ALA A 72 -4.78 -2.78 5.21
C ALA A 72 -4.60 -3.76 4.05
N ILE A 73 -4.20 -3.22 2.90
CA ILE A 73 -3.67 -4.00 1.78
C ILE A 73 -2.18 -3.75 1.73
N LEU A 74 -1.39 -4.82 1.78
CA LEU A 74 0.07 -4.77 1.72
C LEU A 74 0.54 -5.40 0.41
N ALA A 75 1.44 -4.74 -0.30
CA ALA A 75 2.06 -5.28 -1.49
C ALA A 75 3.59 -5.16 -1.43
N PRO A 76 4.35 -6.07 -2.05
CA PRO A 76 5.81 -6.03 -2.03
C PRO A 76 6.44 -4.82 -2.75
N LYS A 77 5.71 -4.22 -3.69
CA LYS A 77 6.21 -3.12 -4.54
C LYS A 77 5.31 -1.89 -4.42
N ASN A 78 5.92 -0.71 -4.29
CA ASN A 78 5.20 0.57 -4.22
C ASN A 78 4.35 0.84 -5.47
N GLU A 79 4.78 0.38 -6.65
CA GLU A 79 3.98 0.50 -7.88
C GLU A 79 2.61 -0.16 -7.74
N VAL A 80 2.56 -1.36 -7.14
CA VAL A 80 1.30 -2.10 -6.90
C VAL A 80 0.47 -1.39 -5.83
N VAL A 81 1.11 -0.90 -4.75
CA VAL A 81 0.44 -0.10 -3.72
C VAL A 81 -0.20 1.16 -4.33
N ASN A 82 0.54 1.89 -5.17
CA ASN A 82 0.07 3.10 -5.83
C ASN A 82 -1.12 2.83 -6.77
N ARG A 83 -1.06 1.72 -7.53
CA ARG A 83 -2.18 1.28 -8.37
C ARG A 83 -3.44 1.03 -7.55
N ILE A 84 -3.34 0.20 -6.51
CA ILE A 84 -4.47 -0.15 -5.64
C ILE A 84 -5.04 1.10 -4.94
N ASN A 85 -4.18 1.95 -4.38
CA ASN A 85 -4.61 3.20 -3.74
C ASN A 85 -5.35 4.11 -4.72
N THR A 86 -4.89 4.19 -5.98
CA THR A 86 -5.53 4.97 -7.03
C THR A 86 -6.90 4.39 -7.40
N ASP A 87 -7.02 3.07 -7.47
CA ASP A 87 -8.29 2.41 -7.82
C ASP A 87 -9.33 2.55 -6.69
N ILE A 88 -8.92 2.41 -5.43
CA ILE A 88 -9.76 2.73 -4.26
C ILE A 88 -10.22 4.19 -4.32
N LEU A 89 -9.30 5.13 -4.58
CA LEU A 89 -9.62 6.56 -4.64
C LEU A 89 -10.62 6.87 -5.77
N LYS A 90 -10.56 6.17 -6.91
CA LYS A 90 -11.56 6.31 -7.99
C LYS A 90 -12.94 5.86 -7.55
N GLU A 91 -13.03 4.78 -6.77
CA GLU A 91 -14.29 4.24 -6.27
C GLU A 91 -14.96 5.14 -5.23
N VAL A 92 -14.18 5.80 -4.37
CA VAL A 92 -14.69 6.74 -3.35
C VAL A 92 -15.52 7.85 -4.01
N GLN A 93 -16.76 8.05 -3.56
CA GLN A 93 -17.60 9.14 -4.04
C GLN A 93 -17.15 10.48 -3.45
N GLY A 94 -17.26 11.54 -4.24
CA GLY A 94 -16.90 12.90 -3.82
C GLY A 94 -16.01 13.61 -4.83
N GLU A 95 -15.85 14.92 -4.60
CA GLU A 95 -15.00 15.77 -5.41
C GLU A 95 -13.53 15.39 -5.21
N MET A 96 -12.83 15.10 -6.31
CA MET A 96 -11.38 14.91 -6.32
C MET A 96 -10.71 16.27 -6.27
N LYS A 97 -9.80 16.44 -5.30
CA LYS A 97 -8.95 17.62 -5.21
C LYS A 97 -7.51 17.27 -5.54
N GLU A 98 -6.93 18.02 -6.45
CA GLU A 98 -5.58 17.85 -6.93
C GLU A 98 -4.63 18.87 -6.28
N TYR A 99 -3.45 18.40 -5.88
CA TYR A 99 -2.39 19.20 -5.28
C TYR A 99 -1.09 18.92 -6.03
N LEU A 100 -0.60 19.93 -6.74
CA LEU A 100 0.66 19.85 -7.49
C LEU A 100 1.81 20.40 -6.63
N SER A 101 2.97 19.74 -6.65
CA SER A 101 4.17 20.26 -6.01
C SER A 101 4.72 21.46 -6.80
N MET A 102 5.39 22.36 -6.09
CA MET A 102 6.18 23.42 -6.71
C MET A 102 7.65 23.00 -6.69
N ASP A 103 8.10 22.38 -7.77
CA ASP A 103 9.49 21.95 -7.89
C ASP A 103 10.34 23.09 -8.47
N THR A 104 11.24 23.62 -7.64
CA THR A 104 12.19 24.66 -8.06
C THR A 104 13.61 24.25 -7.69
N ILE A 105 14.54 24.48 -8.62
CA ILE A 105 15.95 24.17 -8.42
C ILE A 105 16.59 25.33 -7.64
N MET A 106 17.18 25.04 -6.48
CA MET A 106 17.85 26.08 -5.68
C MET A 106 19.13 26.63 -6.34
N ASN A 107 19.81 25.82 -7.17
CA ASN A 107 21.01 26.24 -7.89
C ASN A 107 20.65 26.71 -9.32
N THR A 108 20.64 28.02 -9.52
CA THR A 108 20.32 28.67 -10.80
C THR A 108 21.27 28.29 -11.94
N GLU A 109 22.49 27.83 -11.66
CA GLU A 109 23.42 27.37 -12.70
C GLU A 109 23.02 26.02 -13.31
N LEU A 110 22.26 25.20 -12.57
CA LEU A 110 21.70 23.93 -13.04
C LEU A 110 20.25 24.08 -13.56
N SER A 111 19.69 25.30 -13.51
CA SER A 111 18.30 25.55 -13.89
C SER A 111 17.97 25.22 -15.36
N THR A 112 18.98 25.22 -16.23
CA THR A 112 18.87 24.82 -17.63
C THR A 112 19.11 23.32 -17.86
N SER A 113 19.55 22.59 -16.85
CA SER A 113 19.95 21.18 -16.97
C SER A 113 18.81 20.20 -16.74
N TYR A 114 17.74 20.62 -16.07
CA TYR A 114 16.57 19.78 -15.79
C TYR A 114 15.30 20.54 -16.15
N SER A 115 14.47 19.95 -17.01
CA SER A 115 13.18 20.53 -17.35
C SER A 115 12.17 20.31 -16.22
N VAL A 116 11.13 21.15 -16.17
CA VAL A 116 10.06 21.01 -15.17
C VAL A 116 9.32 19.67 -15.34
N GLU A 117 9.18 19.18 -16.56
CA GLU A 117 8.56 17.88 -16.85
C GLU A 117 9.38 16.72 -16.25
N PHE A 118 10.70 16.82 -16.32
CA PHE A 118 11.57 15.82 -15.70
C PHE A 118 11.44 15.83 -14.18
N LEU A 119 11.43 17.02 -13.55
CA LEU A 119 11.25 17.14 -12.10
C LEU A 119 9.90 16.59 -11.65
N ASN A 120 8.83 16.94 -12.37
CA ASN A 120 7.48 16.48 -12.10
C ASN A 120 7.29 14.96 -12.30
N SER A 121 8.22 14.29 -13.02
CA SER A 121 8.20 12.83 -13.21
C SER A 121 8.97 12.03 -12.14
N LEU A 122 9.63 12.71 -11.19
CA LEU A 122 10.44 12.03 -10.18
C LEU A 122 9.57 11.37 -9.11
N GLU A 123 9.64 10.04 -9.04
CA GLU A 123 9.05 9.23 -7.97
C GLU A 123 10.17 8.76 -7.01
N LEU A 124 10.49 9.60 -6.02
CA LEU A 124 11.57 9.33 -5.07
C LEU A 124 11.03 8.74 -3.77
N SER A 125 11.71 7.71 -3.24
CA SER A 125 11.36 7.14 -1.94
C SER A 125 11.46 8.20 -0.83
N GLY A 126 10.41 8.33 -0.01
CA GLY A 126 10.34 9.32 1.08
C GLY A 126 9.98 10.75 0.64
N VAL A 127 9.63 10.94 -0.62
CA VAL A 127 9.06 12.19 -1.15
C VAL A 127 7.68 11.89 -1.73
N PRO A 128 6.64 12.68 -1.42
CA PRO A 128 5.36 12.54 -2.10
C PRO A 128 5.51 12.78 -3.61
N SER A 129 4.71 12.10 -4.42
CA SER A 129 4.61 12.36 -5.86
C SER A 129 4.28 13.82 -6.15
N HIS A 130 4.72 14.32 -7.30
CA HIS A 130 4.45 15.70 -7.75
C HIS A 130 2.95 16.02 -7.72
N ASN A 131 2.12 15.05 -8.12
CA ASN A 131 0.68 15.18 -8.12
C ASN A 131 0.06 14.30 -7.03
N ILE A 132 -0.61 14.93 -6.06
CA ILE A 132 -1.38 14.26 -5.02
C ILE A 132 -2.86 14.52 -5.25
N GLN A 133 -3.62 13.45 -5.45
CA GLN A 133 -5.08 13.49 -5.58
C GLN A 133 -5.74 12.96 -4.30
N LEU A 134 -6.70 13.70 -3.77
CA LEU A 134 -7.39 13.36 -2.52
C LEU A 134 -8.91 13.55 -2.65
N LYS A 135 -9.66 12.82 -1.84
CA LYS A 135 -11.11 12.97 -1.64
C LYS A 135 -11.39 13.11 -0.14
N LEU A 136 -12.59 13.57 0.20
CA LEU A 136 -13.01 13.67 1.60
C LEU A 136 -12.98 12.28 2.27
N ASN A 137 -12.57 12.22 3.54
CA ASN A 137 -12.56 11.03 4.39
C ASN A 137 -11.64 9.87 3.95
N VAL A 138 -10.76 10.07 2.97
CA VAL A 138 -9.76 9.05 2.61
C VAL A 138 -8.60 9.06 3.62
N PRO A 139 -8.14 7.89 4.09
CA PRO A 139 -6.93 7.81 4.92
C PRO A 139 -5.70 8.34 4.19
N VAL A 140 -4.86 9.10 4.90
CA VAL A 140 -3.57 9.57 4.40
C VAL A 140 -2.46 9.23 5.39
N MET A 141 -1.27 8.95 4.87
CA MET A 141 -0.08 8.73 5.67
C MET A 141 0.83 9.94 5.61
N LEU A 142 1.26 10.40 6.79
CA LEU A 142 2.25 11.47 6.89
C LEU A 142 3.65 10.92 6.64
N MET A 143 4.32 11.40 5.60
CA MET A 143 5.65 10.91 5.19
C MET A 143 6.82 11.62 5.89
N ARG A 144 6.57 12.71 6.64
CA ARG A 144 7.59 13.51 7.33
C ARG A 144 7.09 14.06 8.65
N ASN A 145 7.96 14.14 9.65
CA ASN A 145 7.65 14.78 10.92
C ASN A 145 7.41 16.29 10.72
N LEU A 146 6.23 16.77 11.10
CA LEU A 146 5.88 18.20 11.03
C LEU A 146 6.64 19.04 12.06
N ASN A 147 6.94 18.44 13.22
CA ASN A 147 7.68 19.07 14.30
C ASN A 147 9.06 18.42 14.40
N SER A 148 10.00 18.87 13.57
CA SER A 148 11.40 18.44 13.72
C SER A 148 12.03 19.26 14.85
N PRO A 149 12.67 18.63 15.86
CA PRO A 149 13.44 19.37 16.84
C PRO A 149 14.55 20.15 16.12
N LEU A 150 14.64 21.45 16.41
CA LEU A 150 15.76 22.28 15.99
C LEU A 150 17.03 21.66 16.61
N LEU A 151 17.91 21.11 15.77
CA LEU A 151 19.29 20.80 16.13
C LEU A 151 20.13 22.07 16.08
#